data_AF-A0A4W5PRJ9-F1
#
_entry.id   AF-A0A4W5PRJ9-F1
#
_cell.length_a   1.000
_cell.length_b   1.000
_cell.length_c   1.000
_cell.angle_alpha   90.00
_cell.angle_beta   90.00
_cell.angle_gamma   90.00
#
_symmetry.space_group_name_H-M   'P 1'
#
loop_
_entity.id
_entity.type
_entity.pdbx_description
1 polymer ?
#
loop_
_entity_poly.entity_id
_entity_poly.type
_entity_poly.pdbx_seq_one_letter_code
_entity_poly.pdbx_strand_id
1 'polypeptide(L)'
;MSTRQKYTDVKKGAQDRMPQEEMEKPLILDGASPRHLKTSMFDPGTPLVGILGTGDFSRSLATRLVASGYRVVVGSRNPKRCASLFPEEAEVTTQHQAATQADLVFVALFPEHYSTLAGLREPLVGKTLVDVSNGTKINSDKQSYAEQLAIIFPESSVVKGFNVISAWSLQKGPRDGSRQVLICSDNSRAKSAVLQICRSLGFIPVDMGRLSSAQEIENIPLYLFPSWRVPCLSTLGLFLFFYAYNFLRDVVHPYTTTGKNTFYKIPVEVVNVTIPSVALVTLALVYLPGLVAAFLQLSWGTKYRRFPNWLDRWLQQRKQLGLCAFLCAALHAVYSLCLPMRRSARYNLLNAAFKQVKVGQEDSWVEEEVWRMEVYLSIGILALGLLSLLAVSSLPTVGNSLNWREFSFVQSRLGYMALLMATLHMLTYGWDRGLDLEHYRFYLPPTFLLVLVLPLAVLLGRLALSLPCVALRLSRIRSGWEKNRAIRFTLPEDECNGPSQEDISNV
;
A
#
# COMPACT_ATOMS: atom_id res chain seq x y z
N MET A 1 23.25 73.70 -13.57
CA MET A 1 23.36 72.82 -14.74
C MET A 1 22.77 71.45 -14.41
N SER A 2 21.57 71.21 -14.96
CA SER A 2 20.76 69.98 -15.11
C SER A 2 21.06 68.75 -14.22
N THR A 3 20.52 68.65 -13.00
CA THR A 3 19.25 67.99 -12.57
C THR A 3 19.04 66.51 -12.92
N ARG A 4 19.48 65.68 -11.96
CA ARG A 4 18.91 64.37 -11.58
C ARG A 4 17.57 64.63 -10.88
N GLN A 5 16.45 64.56 -11.60
CA GLN A 5 15.11 64.77 -11.04
C GLN A 5 14.06 64.02 -11.86
N LYS A 6 13.56 62.91 -11.32
CA LYS A 6 12.19 62.39 -11.45
C LYS A 6 12.08 61.11 -10.63
N TYR A 7 10.94 60.97 -9.95
CA TYR A 7 10.51 59.87 -9.07
C TYR A 7 10.83 59.98 -7.57
N THR A 8 10.27 61.01 -6.93
CA THR A 8 9.63 60.90 -5.60
C THR A 8 8.64 62.05 -5.44
N ASP A 9 7.34 61.72 -5.32
CA ASP A 9 6.19 62.48 -4.78
C ASP A 9 4.94 61.85 -5.44
N VAL A 10 3.90 61.38 -4.75
CA VAL A 10 3.14 61.99 -3.66
C VAL A 10 2.42 60.90 -2.86
N LYS A 11 2.50 60.95 -1.53
CA LYS A 11 1.53 60.37 -0.57
C LYS A 11 0.93 61.54 0.21
N LYS A 12 -0.39 61.78 0.12
CA LYS A 12 -1.33 62.15 1.23
C LYS A 12 -2.64 62.81 0.76
N GLY A 13 -3.76 62.34 1.33
CA GLY A 13 -5.11 62.94 1.36
C GLY A 13 -6.00 62.49 0.19
N ALA A 14 -7.28 62.13 0.31
CA ALA A 14 -8.26 62.00 1.38
C ALA A 14 -9.36 61.08 0.80
N GLN A 15 -9.85 60.05 1.52
CA GLN A 15 -11.15 60.03 2.20
C GLN A 15 -12.39 60.05 1.27
N ASP A 16 -13.09 58.91 1.29
CA ASP A 16 -14.54 58.74 1.28
C ASP A 16 -15.29 58.29 0.00
N ARG A 17 -16.14 57.26 0.23
CA ARG A 17 -17.32 56.76 -0.53
C ARG A 17 -17.18 55.65 -1.58
N MET A 18 -17.74 54.49 -1.21
CA MET A 18 -18.22 53.32 -1.99
C MET A 18 -19.20 53.71 -3.13
N PRO A 19 -19.45 52.87 -4.17
CA PRO A 19 -19.79 51.43 -4.04
C PRO A 19 -19.11 50.45 -5.02
N GLN A 20 -18.85 49.23 -4.52
CA GLN A 20 -18.62 48.04 -5.32
C GLN A 20 -19.96 47.34 -5.56
N GLU A 21 -20.46 47.42 -6.79
CA GLU A 21 -21.48 46.52 -7.33
C GLU A 21 -21.06 46.13 -8.76
N GLU A 22 -21.42 44.91 -9.16
CA GLU A 22 -21.20 44.27 -10.47
C GLU A 22 -19.80 43.67 -10.76
N MET A 23 -19.59 42.43 -10.32
CA MET A 23 -19.76 41.24 -11.17
C MET A 23 -19.11 40.00 -10.51
N GLU A 24 -19.83 39.39 -9.58
CA GLU A 24 -19.70 37.96 -9.32
C GLU A 24 -20.75 37.21 -10.14
N LYS A 25 -20.30 36.23 -10.94
CA LYS A 25 -21.11 35.07 -11.33
C LYS A 25 -20.26 33.81 -11.25
N PRO A 26 -20.44 32.98 -10.22
CA PRO A 26 -20.24 31.55 -10.30
C PRO A 26 -21.56 30.88 -10.69
N LEU A 27 -21.51 30.04 -11.72
CA LEU A 27 -22.56 29.08 -12.01
C LEU A 27 -22.52 27.94 -10.99
N ILE A 28 -23.71 27.63 -10.47
CA ILE A 28 -24.16 26.43 -9.73
C ILE A 28 -24.52 26.68 -8.25
N LEU A 29 -25.80 26.36 -8.04
CA LEU A 29 -26.75 26.64 -6.98
C LEU A 29 -26.54 25.76 -5.73
N ASP A 30 -26.51 26.44 -4.59
CA ASP A 30 -27.04 26.11 -3.26
C ASP A 30 -26.91 24.71 -2.62
N GLY A 31 -26.40 24.73 -1.38
CA GLY A 31 -27.01 23.91 -0.34
C GLY A 31 -26.22 23.48 0.89
N ALA A 32 -25.22 24.22 1.40
CA ALA A 32 -24.78 24.08 2.81
C ALA A 32 -23.87 25.21 3.28
N SER A 33 -24.43 26.29 3.84
CA SER A 33 -23.68 27.19 4.71
C SER A 33 -23.18 26.45 5.96
N PRO A 34 -22.01 26.82 6.52
CA PRO A 34 -21.50 26.22 7.75
C PRO A 34 -22.48 26.55 8.87
N ARG A 35 -23.14 25.51 9.39
CA ARG A 35 -24.03 25.66 10.54
C ARG A 35 -23.22 26.28 11.68
N HIS A 36 -23.56 27.51 12.04
CA HIS A 36 -23.34 28.02 13.37
C HIS A 36 -23.71 26.91 14.37
N LEU A 37 -22.73 26.50 15.19
CA LEU A 37 -22.95 25.61 16.32
C LEU A 37 -23.95 26.33 17.25
N LYS A 38 -25.24 26.03 17.08
CA LYS A 38 -26.25 26.36 18.08
C LYS A 38 -25.92 25.50 19.29
N THR A 39 -25.59 26.14 20.40
CA THR A 39 -25.60 25.56 21.73
C THR A 39 -26.96 24.89 21.95
N SER A 40 -27.04 23.57 21.72
CA SER A 40 -28.28 22.84 21.89
C SER A 40 -28.51 22.65 23.38
N MET A 41 -29.60 23.20 23.89
CA MET A 41 -30.15 22.78 25.17
C MET A 41 -30.35 21.27 25.16
N PHE A 42 -29.97 20.63 26.27
CA PHE A 42 -29.87 19.18 26.43
C PHE A 42 -31.20 18.46 26.16
N ASP A 43 -31.17 17.45 25.28
CA ASP A 43 -32.31 16.57 25.00
C ASP A 43 -32.26 15.35 25.96
N PRO A 44 -33.31 15.04 26.74
CA PRO A 44 -33.31 13.98 27.77
C PRO A 44 -33.07 12.56 27.23
N GLY A 45 -33.15 12.34 25.91
CA GLY A 45 -32.86 11.07 25.24
C GLY A 45 -31.40 10.87 24.82
N THR A 46 -30.51 11.81 25.12
CA THR A 46 -29.10 11.76 24.70
C THR A 46 -28.35 10.66 25.45
N PRO A 47 -27.78 9.64 24.77
CA PRO A 47 -27.10 8.54 25.44
C PRO A 47 -25.86 9.00 26.23
N LEU A 48 -25.76 8.54 27.47
CA LEU A 48 -24.64 8.79 28.37
C LEU A 48 -23.53 7.76 28.13
N VAL A 49 -22.31 8.23 27.89
CA VAL A 49 -21.12 7.41 27.66
C VAL A 49 -20.14 7.58 28.81
N GLY A 50 -19.70 6.46 29.39
CA GLY A 50 -18.70 6.43 30.44
C GLY A 50 -17.28 6.32 29.88
N ILE A 51 -16.30 6.92 30.55
CA ILE A 51 -14.88 6.72 30.28
C ILE A 51 -14.14 6.46 31.60
N LEU A 52 -13.44 5.34 31.71
CA LEU A 52 -12.56 5.05 32.84
C LEU A 52 -11.12 5.43 32.49
N GLY A 53 -10.53 6.32 33.28
CA GLY A 53 -9.17 6.83 33.07
C GLY A 53 -9.14 8.30 32.67
N THR A 54 -8.02 8.97 32.96
CA THR A 54 -7.86 10.43 32.79
C THR A 54 -6.63 10.83 31.98
N GLY A 55 -6.11 9.93 31.16
CA GLY A 55 -4.98 10.20 30.26
C GLY A 55 -5.40 10.95 28.98
N ASP A 56 -4.42 11.21 28.11
CA ASP A 56 -4.62 12.00 26.89
C ASP A 56 -5.67 11.42 25.93
N PHE A 57 -5.72 10.09 25.80
CA PHE A 57 -6.73 9.42 24.98
C PHE A 57 -8.14 9.65 25.53
N SER A 58 -8.33 9.51 26.84
CA SER A 58 -9.61 9.76 27.53
C SER A 58 -10.08 11.19 27.32
N ARG A 59 -9.19 12.17 27.52
CA ARG A 59 -9.49 13.60 27.30
C ARG A 59 -9.94 13.87 25.87
N SER A 60 -9.19 13.34 24.91
CA SER A 60 -9.47 13.51 23.48
C SER A 60 -10.79 12.84 23.06
N LEU A 61 -11.06 11.65 23.60
CA LEU A 61 -12.30 10.92 23.39
C LEU A 61 -13.49 11.68 23.99
N ALA A 62 -13.37 12.19 25.21
CA ALA A 62 -14.39 13.01 25.86
C ALA A 62 -14.71 14.26 25.04
N THR A 63 -13.69 15.01 24.61
CA THR A 63 -13.86 16.18 23.72
C THR A 63 -14.62 15.81 22.45
N ARG A 64 -14.29 14.67 21.82
CA ARG A 64 -14.95 14.25 20.58
C ARG A 64 -16.40 13.80 20.82
N LEU A 65 -16.65 13.07 21.90
CA LEU A 65 -18.00 12.63 22.28
C LEU A 65 -18.92 13.82 22.57
N VAL A 66 -18.45 14.79 23.37
CA VAL A 66 -19.17 16.04 23.65
C VAL A 66 -19.46 16.81 22.36
N ALA A 67 -18.46 16.98 21.50
CA ALA A 67 -18.63 17.67 20.21
C ALA A 67 -19.60 16.94 19.24
N SER A 68 -19.78 15.63 19.41
CA SER A 68 -20.75 14.80 18.68
C SER A 68 -22.13 14.73 19.37
N GLY A 69 -22.34 15.50 20.45
CA GLY A 69 -23.61 15.59 21.16
C GLY A 69 -23.88 14.49 22.17
N TYR A 70 -22.87 13.73 22.61
CA TYR A 70 -23.02 12.74 23.68
C TYR A 70 -22.83 13.37 25.06
N ARG A 71 -23.57 12.88 26.06
CA ARG A 71 -23.25 13.14 27.47
C ARG A 71 -22.09 12.25 27.88
N VAL A 72 -21.11 12.81 28.58
CA VAL A 72 -19.89 12.07 28.97
C VAL A 72 -19.71 12.13 30.47
N VAL A 73 -19.50 10.97 31.09
CA VAL A 73 -19.07 10.84 32.48
C VAL A 73 -17.70 10.15 32.54
N VAL A 74 -16.76 10.76 33.25
CA VAL A 74 -15.37 10.31 33.33
C VAL A 74 -15.06 9.84 34.75
N GLY A 75 -14.68 8.57 34.89
CA GLY A 75 -14.24 7.96 36.13
C GLY A 75 -12.75 8.15 36.37
N SER A 76 -12.41 8.92 37.41
CA SER A 76 -11.03 9.17 37.86
C SER A 76 -10.79 8.63 39.26
N ARG A 77 -9.53 8.27 39.54
CA ARG A 77 -9.05 8.00 40.91
C ARG A 77 -8.96 9.27 41.76
N ASN A 78 -8.79 10.43 41.12
CA ASN A 78 -8.76 11.73 41.78
C ASN A 78 -9.54 12.76 40.94
N PRO A 79 -10.88 12.80 41.06
CA PRO A 79 -11.74 13.62 40.22
C PRO A 79 -11.43 15.11 40.34
N LYS A 80 -11.21 15.60 41.57
CA LYS A 80 -10.92 17.02 41.86
C LYS A 80 -9.69 17.54 41.11
N ARG A 81 -8.64 16.72 40.97
CA ARG A 81 -7.41 17.08 40.26
C ARG A 81 -7.56 17.09 38.74
N CYS A 82 -8.43 16.23 38.21
CA CYS A 82 -8.53 16.00 36.77
C CYS A 82 -9.65 16.80 36.10
N ALA A 83 -10.63 17.31 36.84
CA ALA A 83 -11.81 17.99 36.29
C ALA A 83 -11.46 19.11 35.29
N SER A 84 -10.47 19.97 35.61
CA SER A 84 -10.05 21.08 34.76
C SER A 84 -9.37 20.68 33.45
N LEU A 85 -9.06 19.39 33.27
CA LEU A 85 -8.39 18.88 32.08
C LEU A 85 -9.38 18.40 30.99
N PHE A 86 -10.66 18.27 31.34
CA PHE A 86 -11.74 17.78 30.47
C PHE A 86 -12.63 18.94 30.01
N PRO A 87 -13.44 18.75 28.94
CA PRO A 87 -14.47 19.72 28.55
C PRO A 87 -15.41 20.01 29.72
N GLU A 88 -15.89 21.25 29.85
CA GLU A 88 -16.79 21.66 30.94
C GLU A 88 -18.11 20.87 30.94
N GLU A 89 -18.53 20.40 29.77
CA GLU A 89 -19.73 19.60 29.58
C GLU A 89 -19.58 18.13 30.01
N ALA A 90 -18.35 17.66 30.27
CA ALA A 90 -18.08 16.31 30.73
C ALA A 90 -18.02 16.24 32.26
N GLU A 91 -18.83 15.36 32.87
CA GLU A 91 -18.83 15.17 34.31
C GLU A 91 -17.62 14.31 34.74
N VAL A 92 -16.70 14.87 35.52
CA VAL A 92 -15.56 14.12 36.08
C VAL A 92 -15.85 13.70 37.51
N THR A 93 -15.99 12.40 37.74
CA THR A 93 -16.37 11.82 39.03
C THR A 93 -15.53 10.59 39.40
N THR A 94 -15.86 9.93 40.52
CA THR A 94 -15.22 8.69 40.97
C THR A 94 -15.45 7.54 39.97
N GLN A 95 -14.52 6.60 39.91
CA GLN A 95 -14.65 5.44 39.00
C GLN A 95 -15.94 4.64 39.25
N HIS A 96 -16.33 4.47 40.52
CA HIS A 96 -17.56 3.77 40.89
C HIS A 96 -18.80 4.49 40.36
N GLN A 97 -18.92 5.80 40.60
CA GLN A 97 -20.08 6.56 40.13
C GLN A 97 -20.17 6.59 38.60
N ALA A 98 -19.05 6.80 37.89
CA ALA A 98 -19.02 6.76 36.44
C ALA A 98 -19.44 5.40 35.87
N ALA A 99 -19.00 4.30 36.50
CA ALA A 99 -19.37 2.95 36.12
C ALA A 99 -20.87 2.67 36.32
N THR A 100 -21.46 3.17 37.40
CA THR A 100 -22.90 3.00 37.68
C THR A 100 -23.78 3.74 36.66
N GLN A 101 -23.42 4.97 36.31
CA GLN A 101 -24.29 5.86 35.52
C GLN A 101 -24.44 5.47 34.04
N ALA A 102 -23.37 5.02 33.38
CA ALA A 102 -23.36 4.79 31.92
C ALA A 102 -23.48 3.31 31.56
N ASP A 103 -24.22 2.95 30.51
CA ASP A 103 -24.36 1.55 30.06
C ASP A 103 -23.26 1.09 29.09
N LEU A 104 -22.53 2.05 28.53
CA LEU A 104 -21.37 1.83 27.67
C LEU A 104 -20.20 2.62 28.20
N VAL A 105 -19.11 1.93 28.52
CA VAL A 105 -17.95 2.47 29.21
C VAL A 105 -16.68 2.18 28.41
N PHE A 106 -15.97 3.23 28.01
CA PHE A 106 -14.65 3.14 27.42
C PHE A 106 -13.60 2.91 28.51
N VAL A 107 -12.82 1.85 28.39
CA VAL A 107 -11.72 1.53 29.31
C VAL A 107 -10.42 2.13 28.76
N ALA A 108 -10.20 3.41 29.04
CA ALA A 108 -9.05 4.18 28.57
C ALA A 108 -7.86 4.09 29.55
N LEU A 109 -7.46 2.86 29.87
CA LEU A 109 -6.36 2.52 30.76
C LEU A 109 -5.35 1.61 30.06
N PHE A 110 -4.12 1.60 30.55
CA PHE A 110 -3.15 0.59 30.14
C PHE A 110 -3.55 -0.79 30.68
N PRO A 111 -3.30 -1.88 29.93
CA PRO A 111 -3.67 -3.24 30.35
C PRO A 111 -3.11 -3.66 31.72
N GLU A 112 -1.92 -3.16 32.07
CA GLU A 112 -1.26 -3.37 33.36
C GLU A 112 -2.10 -2.90 34.56
N HIS A 113 -3.11 -2.05 34.31
CA HIS A 113 -3.99 -1.49 35.35
C HIS A 113 -5.39 -2.11 35.36
N TYR A 114 -5.68 -3.11 34.52
CA TYR A 114 -7.03 -3.71 34.47
C TYR A 114 -7.42 -4.38 35.79
N SER A 115 -6.48 -4.98 36.50
CA SER A 115 -6.71 -5.58 37.82
C SER A 115 -7.21 -4.57 38.86
N THR A 116 -6.84 -3.29 38.73
CA THR A 116 -7.30 -2.22 39.64
C THR A 116 -8.79 -1.92 39.48
N LEU A 117 -9.41 -2.34 38.37
CA LEU A 117 -10.83 -2.19 38.11
C LEU A 117 -11.67 -3.32 38.70
N ALA A 118 -11.07 -4.37 39.28
CA ALA A 118 -11.80 -5.51 39.82
C ALA A 118 -12.87 -5.12 40.87
N GLY A 119 -12.65 -4.04 41.62
CA GLY A 119 -13.63 -3.48 42.56
C GLY A 119 -14.86 -2.83 41.90
N LEU A 120 -14.89 -2.71 40.57
CA LEU A 120 -16.01 -2.17 39.79
C LEU A 120 -16.83 -3.28 39.11
N ARG A 121 -16.67 -4.55 39.49
CA ARG A 121 -17.41 -5.67 38.89
C ARG A 121 -18.92 -5.50 39.00
N GLU A 122 -19.44 -5.29 40.21
CA GLU A 122 -20.88 -5.11 40.46
C GLU A 122 -21.49 -3.96 39.64
N PRO A 123 -20.96 -2.72 39.63
CA PRO A 123 -21.55 -1.65 38.83
C PRO A 123 -21.40 -1.85 37.32
N LEU A 124 -20.56 -2.79 36.85
CA LEU A 124 -20.34 -3.06 35.43
C LEU A 124 -21.10 -4.28 34.88
N VAL A 125 -21.87 -4.98 35.70
CA VAL A 125 -22.69 -6.13 35.28
C VAL A 125 -23.64 -5.74 34.15
N GLY A 126 -23.67 -6.53 33.08
CA GLY A 126 -24.54 -6.32 31.91
C GLY A 126 -24.15 -5.14 31.01
N LYS A 127 -23.12 -4.37 31.35
CA LYS A 127 -22.69 -3.18 30.59
C LYS A 127 -21.76 -3.54 29.44
N THR A 128 -21.63 -2.61 28.49
CA THR A 128 -20.67 -2.72 27.38
C THR A 128 -19.35 -2.07 27.76
N LEU A 129 -18.26 -2.83 27.74
CA LEU A 129 -16.91 -2.33 27.98
C LEU A 129 -16.16 -2.21 26.66
N VAL A 130 -15.72 -1.01 26.30
CA VAL A 130 -14.93 -0.78 25.08
C VAL A 130 -13.45 -0.74 25.43
N ASP A 131 -12.73 -1.78 25.03
CA ASP A 131 -11.27 -1.85 25.14
C ASP A 131 -10.62 -1.04 24.01
N VAL A 132 -9.91 0.02 24.40
CA VAL A 132 -9.19 0.93 23.48
C VAL A 132 -7.67 0.78 23.59
N SER A 133 -7.20 -0.24 24.30
CA SER A 133 -5.78 -0.39 24.63
C SER A 133 -4.93 -0.76 23.41
N ASN A 134 -3.65 -0.41 23.46
CA ASN A 134 -2.63 -0.89 22.53
C ASN A 134 -1.48 -1.52 23.31
N GLY A 135 -0.93 -2.60 22.76
CA GLY A 135 0.32 -3.17 23.27
C GLY A 135 1.52 -2.30 22.90
N THR A 136 2.60 -2.41 23.66
CA THR A 136 3.89 -1.80 23.33
C THR A 136 4.75 -2.70 22.44
N LYS A 137 4.40 -3.98 22.34
CA LYS A 137 5.08 -5.01 21.56
C LYS A 137 4.04 -5.90 20.89
N ILE A 138 4.42 -6.51 19.76
CA ILE A 138 3.57 -7.47 19.05
C ILE A 138 3.27 -8.63 19.99
N ASN A 139 1.99 -8.93 20.15
CA ASN A 139 1.52 -10.04 20.95
C ASN A 139 1.20 -11.22 20.03
N SER A 140 2.09 -12.21 19.97
CA SER A 140 1.96 -13.41 19.13
C SER A 140 1.36 -14.62 19.86
N ASP A 141 1.64 -14.76 21.15
CA ASP A 141 1.40 -16.02 21.90
C ASP A 141 0.61 -15.81 23.20
N LYS A 142 0.12 -14.59 23.46
CA LYS A 142 -0.74 -14.31 24.61
C LYS A 142 -2.14 -13.90 24.16
N GLN A 143 -3.10 -14.21 25.00
CA GLN A 143 -4.46 -13.70 24.95
C GLN A 143 -4.45 -12.16 24.77
N SER A 144 -5.36 -11.65 23.94
CA SER A 144 -5.49 -10.20 23.69
C SER A 144 -5.88 -9.44 24.95
N TYR A 145 -5.64 -8.14 25.00
CA TYR A 145 -6.03 -7.33 26.16
C TYR A 145 -7.56 -7.26 26.32
N ALA A 146 -8.30 -7.21 25.21
CA ALA A 146 -9.75 -7.27 25.26
C ALA A 146 -10.27 -8.61 25.84
N GLU A 147 -9.64 -9.74 25.51
CA GLU A 147 -10.00 -11.04 26.10
C GLU A 147 -9.59 -11.11 27.59
N GLN A 148 -8.46 -10.51 27.99
CA GLN A 148 -8.09 -10.39 29.40
C GLN A 148 -9.11 -9.55 30.18
N LEU A 149 -9.60 -8.46 29.58
CA LEU A 149 -10.67 -7.64 30.16
C LEU A 149 -11.97 -8.44 30.31
N ALA A 150 -12.30 -9.30 29.34
CA ALA A 150 -13.47 -10.18 29.40
C ALA A 150 -13.37 -11.22 30.52
N ILE A 151 -12.18 -11.73 30.84
CA ILE A 151 -11.96 -12.61 32.00
C ILE A 151 -12.21 -11.86 33.31
N ILE A 152 -11.81 -10.59 33.40
CA ILE A 152 -11.99 -9.79 34.62
C ILE A 152 -13.47 -9.45 34.83
N PHE A 153 -14.22 -9.25 33.75
CA PHE A 153 -15.65 -8.87 33.75
C PHE A 153 -16.51 -9.83 32.91
N PRO A 154 -16.72 -11.08 33.36
CA PRO A 154 -17.42 -12.10 32.58
C PRO A 154 -18.90 -11.80 32.35
N GLU A 155 -19.52 -10.99 33.20
CA GLU A 155 -20.92 -10.58 33.10
C GLU A 155 -21.11 -9.29 32.27
N SER A 156 -20.02 -8.72 31.75
CA SER A 156 -20.03 -7.55 30.87
C SER A 156 -19.75 -7.98 29.42
N SER A 157 -20.21 -7.18 28.46
CA SER A 157 -19.93 -7.41 27.04
C SER A 157 -18.73 -6.60 26.60
N VAL A 158 -17.61 -7.24 26.27
CA VAL A 158 -16.40 -6.55 25.81
C VAL A 158 -16.41 -6.33 24.30
N VAL A 159 -16.03 -5.13 23.89
CA VAL A 159 -15.85 -4.73 22.49
C VAL A 159 -14.44 -4.16 22.32
N LYS A 160 -13.67 -4.68 21.37
CA LYS A 160 -12.42 -4.04 20.95
C LYS A 160 -12.73 -2.93 19.95
N GLY A 161 -12.15 -1.75 20.12
CA GLY A 161 -12.27 -0.68 19.13
C GLY A 161 -11.42 0.55 19.43
N PHE A 162 -11.35 1.49 18.49
CA PHE A 162 -10.67 2.79 18.61
C PHE A 162 -9.15 2.78 18.84
N ASN A 163 -8.54 1.61 19.03
CA ASN A 163 -7.10 1.47 19.26
C ASN A 163 -6.24 1.92 18.05
N VAL A 164 -6.78 1.86 16.83
CA VAL A 164 -6.14 2.34 15.60
C VAL A 164 -6.22 3.87 15.41
N ILE A 165 -6.94 4.58 16.29
CA ILE A 165 -7.12 6.03 16.22
C ILE A 165 -6.19 6.70 17.22
N SER A 166 -5.49 7.75 16.78
CA SER A 166 -4.65 8.55 17.68
C SER A 166 -5.50 9.53 18.52
N ALA A 167 -5.02 9.87 19.73
CA ALA A 167 -5.65 10.91 20.55
C ALA A 167 -5.78 12.26 19.78
N TRP A 168 -4.76 12.61 19.00
CA TRP A 168 -4.78 13.80 18.14
C TRP A 168 -5.90 13.77 17.09
N SER A 169 -6.12 12.61 16.45
CA SER A 169 -7.20 12.41 15.48
C SER A 169 -8.59 12.57 16.12
N LEU A 170 -8.76 12.16 17.37
CA LEU A 170 -10.01 12.40 18.12
C LEU A 170 -10.24 13.89 18.37
N GLN A 171 -9.20 14.65 18.73
CA GLN A 171 -9.30 16.09 19.00
C GLN A 171 -9.60 16.92 17.74
N LYS A 172 -8.87 16.69 16.65
CA LYS A 172 -9.01 17.47 15.40
C LYS A 172 -10.16 16.98 14.51
N GLY A 173 -10.73 15.82 14.82
CA GLY A 173 -11.68 15.11 13.98
C GLY A 173 -11.00 14.26 12.90
N PRO A 174 -11.77 13.34 12.26
CA PRO A 174 -11.26 12.41 11.27
C PRO A 174 -10.72 13.18 10.05
N ARG A 175 -9.40 13.16 9.86
CA ARG A 175 -8.70 13.60 8.64
C ARG A 175 -8.11 12.37 7.94
N ASP A 176 -7.80 12.48 6.64
CA ASP A 176 -7.44 11.35 5.78
C ASP A 176 -6.35 10.44 6.37
N GLY A 177 -6.52 9.13 6.22
CA GLY A 177 -5.64 8.08 6.75
C GLY A 177 -6.16 7.36 8.01
N SER A 178 -6.92 8.03 8.88
CA SER A 178 -7.39 7.48 10.17
C SER A 178 -8.92 7.53 10.33
N ARG A 179 -9.66 7.26 9.26
CA ARG A 179 -11.13 7.23 9.31
C ARG A 179 -11.68 5.87 9.74
N GLN A 180 -10.96 4.78 9.48
CA GLN A 180 -11.45 3.44 9.76
C GLN A 180 -11.19 3.05 11.22
N VAL A 181 -12.23 2.54 11.89
CA VAL A 181 -12.12 1.98 13.24
C VAL A 181 -12.48 0.51 13.16
N LEU A 182 -11.51 -0.35 13.47
CA LEU A 182 -11.68 -1.79 13.50
C LEU A 182 -12.39 -2.19 14.79
N ILE A 183 -13.51 -2.91 14.68
CA ILE A 183 -14.36 -3.24 15.83
C ILE A 183 -14.68 -4.73 15.83
N CYS A 184 -14.51 -5.41 16.96
CA CYS A 184 -14.92 -6.81 17.13
C CYS A 184 -15.48 -7.09 18.53
N SER A 185 -16.40 -8.06 18.63
CA SER A 185 -17.03 -8.49 19.89
C SER A 185 -17.86 -9.76 19.66
N ASP A 186 -18.05 -10.55 20.71
CA ASP A 186 -18.95 -11.72 20.69
C ASP A 186 -20.42 -11.34 20.91
N ASN A 187 -20.70 -10.16 21.48
CA ASN A 187 -22.07 -9.67 21.67
C ASN A 187 -22.47 -8.72 20.53
N SER A 188 -23.46 -9.13 19.74
CA SER A 188 -23.94 -8.36 18.57
C SER A 188 -24.59 -7.02 18.94
N ARG A 189 -25.29 -6.95 20.08
CA ARG A 189 -25.93 -5.71 20.57
C ARG A 189 -24.90 -4.70 21.05
N ALA A 190 -23.93 -5.15 21.85
CA ALA A 190 -22.82 -4.32 22.31
C ALA A 190 -21.99 -3.79 21.11
N LYS A 191 -21.67 -4.67 20.16
CA LYS A 191 -20.98 -4.31 18.92
C LYS A 191 -21.76 -3.23 18.14
N SER A 192 -23.07 -3.43 17.94
CA SER A 192 -23.91 -2.48 17.20
C SER A 192 -23.95 -1.09 17.83
N ALA A 193 -24.00 -1.01 19.17
CA ALA A 193 -23.93 0.26 19.88
C ALA A 193 -22.59 0.99 19.64
N VAL A 194 -21.47 0.27 19.71
CA VAL A 194 -20.14 0.85 19.45
C VAL A 194 -19.96 1.26 17.98
N LEU A 195 -20.49 0.48 17.04
CA LEU A 195 -20.51 0.83 15.61
C LEU A 195 -21.29 2.13 15.37
N GLN A 196 -22.41 2.33 16.08
CA GLN A 196 -23.20 3.56 15.99
C GLN A 196 -22.45 4.76 16.56
N ILE A 197 -21.84 4.64 17.75
CA ILE A 197 -21.00 5.70 18.34
C ILE A 197 -19.88 6.07 17.37
N CYS A 198 -19.18 5.08 16.80
CA CYS A 198 -18.13 5.31 15.81
C CYS A 198 -18.61 6.18 14.64
N ARG A 199 -19.80 5.91 14.09
CA ARG A 199 -20.39 6.71 13.00
C ARG A 199 -20.74 8.12 13.45
N SER A 200 -21.33 8.30 14.62
CA SER A 200 -21.66 9.62 15.18
C SER A 200 -20.43 10.47 15.48
N LEU A 201 -19.30 9.83 15.80
CA LEU A 201 -18.00 10.48 15.94
C LEU A 201 -17.37 10.83 14.58
N GLY A 202 -18.01 10.52 13.46
CA GLY A 202 -17.55 10.80 12.09
C GLY A 202 -16.55 9.79 11.53
N PHE A 203 -16.34 8.66 12.21
CA PHE A 203 -15.47 7.59 11.75
C PHE A 203 -16.25 6.52 10.96
N ILE A 204 -15.53 5.72 10.19
CA ILE A 204 -16.06 4.61 9.39
C ILE A 204 -15.77 3.31 10.15
N PRO A 205 -16.76 2.69 10.81
CA PRO A 205 -16.52 1.43 11.49
C PRO A 205 -16.33 0.29 10.49
N VAL A 206 -15.43 -0.63 10.82
CA VAL A 206 -15.21 -1.90 10.11
C VAL A 206 -15.40 -3.05 11.09
N ASP A 207 -16.40 -3.88 10.85
CA ASP A 207 -16.69 -5.06 11.69
C ASP A 207 -15.72 -6.20 11.35
N MET A 208 -14.88 -6.55 12.33
CA MET A 208 -13.87 -7.62 12.24
C MET A 208 -14.34 -8.93 12.88
N GLY A 209 -15.64 -9.04 13.20
CA GLY A 209 -16.26 -10.28 13.68
C GLY A 209 -16.25 -10.43 15.19
N ARG A 210 -15.77 -11.59 15.66
CA ARG A 210 -15.77 -12.07 17.06
C ARG A 210 -14.60 -11.48 17.86
N LEU A 211 -14.68 -11.58 19.19
CA LEU A 211 -13.63 -11.05 20.08
C LEU A 211 -12.26 -11.71 19.85
N SER A 212 -12.23 -12.94 19.31
CA SER A 212 -11.00 -13.63 18.89
C SER A 212 -10.16 -12.85 17.86
N SER A 213 -10.76 -11.90 17.13
CA SER A 213 -10.04 -11.02 16.20
C SER A 213 -9.29 -9.87 16.90
N ALA A 214 -9.49 -9.68 18.21
CA ALA A 214 -8.92 -8.55 18.96
C ALA A 214 -7.39 -8.57 18.97
N GLN A 215 -6.76 -9.75 19.03
CA GLN A 215 -5.30 -9.87 18.98
C GLN A 215 -4.73 -9.31 17.67
N GLU A 216 -5.37 -9.59 16.54
CA GLU A 216 -4.96 -9.04 15.24
C GLU A 216 -5.13 -7.52 15.22
N ILE A 217 -6.29 -7.03 15.69
CA ILE A 217 -6.58 -5.59 15.79
C ILE A 217 -5.57 -4.85 16.67
N GLU A 218 -5.14 -5.44 17.80
CA GLU A 218 -4.14 -4.89 18.71
C GLU A 218 -2.75 -4.78 18.09
N ASN A 219 -2.40 -5.71 17.21
CA ASN A 219 -1.10 -5.74 16.55
C ASN A 219 -1.02 -4.78 15.34
N ILE A 220 -2.15 -4.39 14.75
CA ILE A 220 -2.18 -3.54 13.54
C ILE A 220 -1.39 -2.23 13.70
N PRO A 221 -1.56 -1.43 14.76
CA PRO A 221 -0.79 -0.20 14.95
C PRO A 221 0.72 -0.40 15.08
N LEU A 222 1.17 -1.60 15.43
CA LEU A 222 2.59 -1.94 15.64
C LEU A 222 3.31 -2.35 14.35
N TYR A 223 2.57 -2.69 13.30
CA TYR A 223 3.15 -3.08 12.03
C TYR A 223 3.49 -1.87 11.16
N LEU A 224 4.79 -1.63 10.97
CA LEU A 224 5.26 -0.69 9.93
C LEU A 224 5.51 -1.44 8.62
N PHE A 225 4.63 -1.21 7.63
CA PHE A 225 4.68 -1.73 6.25
C PHE A 225 5.12 -3.21 6.14
N PRO A 226 4.41 -4.16 6.77
CA PRO A 226 4.87 -5.55 6.90
C PRO A 226 5.10 -6.22 5.53
N SER A 227 4.22 -5.97 4.56
CA SER A 227 4.32 -6.53 3.21
C SER A 227 5.40 -5.89 2.33
N TRP A 228 5.98 -4.75 2.73
CA TRP A 228 6.96 -4.01 1.93
C TRP A 228 8.41 -4.31 2.29
N ARG A 229 8.68 -4.93 3.45
CA ARG A 229 10.05 -5.18 3.92
C ARG A 229 10.90 -5.93 2.89
N VAL A 230 10.42 -7.09 2.43
CA VAL A 230 11.15 -7.92 1.46
C VAL A 230 11.26 -7.23 0.10
N PRO A 231 10.17 -6.69 -0.51
CA PRO A 231 10.26 -5.90 -1.74
C PRO A 231 11.29 -4.76 -1.66
N CYS A 232 11.21 -3.89 -0.65
CA CYS A 232 12.13 -2.76 -0.51
C CYS A 232 13.58 -3.20 -0.33
N LEU A 233 13.85 -4.20 0.52
CA LEU A 233 15.21 -4.73 0.71
C LEU A 233 15.73 -5.39 -0.57
N SER A 234 14.88 -6.12 -1.30
CA SER A 234 15.26 -6.74 -2.57
C SER A 234 15.59 -5.70 -3.65
N THR A 235 14.78 -4.64 -3.77
CA THR A 235 15.02 -3.52 -4.69
C THR A 235 16.30 -2.78 -4.32
N LEU A 236 16.54 -2.52 -3.02
CA LEU A 236 17.78 -1.90 -2.55
C LEU A 236 19.00 -2.79 -2.83
N GLY A 237 18.91 -4.09 -2.58
CA GLY A 237 19.98 -5.04 -2.86
C GLY A 237 20.32 -5.10 -4.35
N LEU A 238 19.31 -5.17 -5.22
CA LEU A 238 19.49 -5.11 -6.67
C LEU A 238 20.12 -3.78 -7.11
N PHE A 239 19.68 -2.66 -6.53
CA PHE A 239 20.26 -1.35 -6.82
C PHE A 239 21.74 -1.31 -6.45
N LEU A 240 22.12 -1.71 -5.23
CA LEU A 240 23.51 -1.71 -4.80
C LEU A 240 24.39 -2.62 -5.68
N PHE A 241 23.88 -3.80 -6.05
CA PHE A 241 24.57 -4.72 -6.94
C PHE A 241 24.83 -4.10 -8.32
N PHE A 242 23.79 -3.64 -9.01
CA PHE A 242 23.94 -3.04 -10.34
C PHE A 242 24.71 -1.72 -10.29
N TYR A 243 24.57 -0.94 -9.22
CA TYR A 243 25.31 0.30 -9.04
C TYR A 243 26.81 0.04 -8.91
N ALA A 244 27.21 -0.92 -8.07
CA ALA A 244 28.61 -1.32 -7.93
C ALA A 244 29.17 -1.88 -9.25
N TYR A 245 28.38 -2.70 -9.96
CA TYR A 245 28.74 -3.25 -11.27
C TYR A 245 28.99 -2.14 -12.30
N ASN A 246 28.05 -1.20 -12.44
CA ASN A 246 28.14 -0.07 -13.37
C ASN A 246 29.26 0.89 -12.97
N PHE A 247 29.46 1.15 -11.68
CA PHE A 247 30.55 1.98 -11.17
C PHE A 247 31.92 1.39 -11.53
N LEU A 248 32.11 0.08 -11.32
CA LEU A 248 33.33 -0.63 -11.69
C LEU A 248 33.59 -0.54 -13.21
N ARG A 249 32.55 -0.74 -14.01
CA ARG A 249 32.63 -0.76 -15.48
C ARG A 249 32.83 0.62 -16.12
N ASP A 250 32.10 1.63 -15.65
CA ASP A 250 31.99 2.93 -16.32
C ASP A 250 32.79 4.07 -15.68
N VAL A 251 33.27 3.87 -14.45
CA VAL A 251 34.10 4.85 -13.72
C VAL A 251 35.48 4.28 -13.41
N VAL A 252 35.56 3.12 -12.77
CA VAL A 252 36.86 2.54 -12.33
C VAL A 252 37.68 2.07 -13.52
N HIS A 253 37.11 1.28 -14.44
CA HIS A 253 37.86 0.75 -15.59
C HIS A 253 38.52 1.86 -16.44
N PRO A 254 37.81 2.92 -16.89
CA PRO A 254 38.46 4.01 -17.65
C PRO A 254 39.54 4.74 -16.85
N TYR A 255 39.36 4.89 -15.53
CA TYR A 255 40.32 5.53 -14.65
C TYR A 255 41.62 4.71 -14.56
N THR A 256 41.53 3.40 -14.37
CA THR A 256 42.71 2.53 -14.20
C THR A 256 43.42 2.21 -15.51
N THR A 257 42.70 2.05 -16.62
CA THR A 257 43.28 1.61 -17.90
C THR A 257 43.74 2.76 -18.79
N THR A 258 43.02 3.89 -18.78
CA THR A 258 43.30 5.04 -19.68
C THR A 258 43.61 6.34 -18.94
N GLY A 259 43.61 6.35 -17.60
CA GLY A 259 43.85 7.55 -16.79
C GLY A 259 42.75 8.62 -16.89
N LYS A 260 41.61 8.31 -17.51
CA LYS A 260 40.52 9.29 -17.75
C LYS A 260 39.66 9.46 -16.51
N ASN A 261 39.62 10.68 -15.95
CA ASN A 261 38.73 11.02 -14.84
C ASN A 261 37.28 11.20 -15.33
N THR A 262 36.39 10.26 -14.97
CA THR A 262 34.96 10.27 -15.35
C THR A 262 34.02 10.24 -14.13
N PHE A 263 34.49 10.67 -12.95
CA PHE A 263 33.71 10.63 -11.70
C PHE A 263 32.42 11.47 -11.75
N TYR A 264 32.33 12.46 -12.64
CA TYR A 264 31.09 13.24 -12.85
C TYR A 264 29.90 12.39 -13.32
N LYS A 265 30.13 11.15 -13.80
CA LYS A 265 29.07 10.22 -14.23
C LYS A 265 28.29 9.62 -13.08
N ILE A 266 28.86 9.60 -11.87
CA ILE A 266 28.32 8.95 -10.67
C ILE A 266 26.88 9.39 -10.32
N PRO A 267 26.53 10.69 -10.31
CA PRO A 267 25.22 11.12 -9.80
C PRO A 267 24.05 10.88 -10.77
N VAL A 268 24.31 10.81 -12.07
CA VAL A 268 23.24 10.74 -13.09
C VAL A 268 23.41 9.58 -14.05
N GLU A 269 24.58 9.43 -14.68
CA GLU A 269 24.79 8.38 -15.70
C GLU A 269 24.77 6.99 -15.06
N VAL A 270 25.55 6.77 -13.99
CA VAL A 270 25.60 5.48 -13.30
C VAL A 270 24.22 5.13 -12.70
N VAL A 271 23.53 6.12 -12.13
CA VAL A 271 22.16 5.95 -11.63
C VAL A 271 21.19 5.59 -12.76
N ASN A 272 21.25 6.27 -13.90
CA ASN A 272 20.33 6.06 -15.02
C ASN A 272 20.59 4.77 -15.82
N VAL A 273 21.73 4.11 -15.63
CA VAL A 273 21.96 2.72 -16.11
C VAL A 273 21.50 1.70 -15.06
N THR A 274 21.59 2.05 -13.78
CA THR A 274 21.25 1.16 -12.66
C THR A 274 19.74 1.02 -12.46
N ILE A 275 19.02 2.14 -12.39
CA ILE A 275 17.58 2.14 -12.09
C ILE A 275 16.73 1.34 -13.11
N PRO A 276 16.91 1.47 -14.45
CA PRO A 276 16.14 0.65 -15.39
C PRO A 276 16.48 -0.85 -15.26
N SER A 277 17.72 -1.19 -14.92
CA SER A 277 18.14 -2.57 -14.63
C SER A 277 17.35 -3.15 -13.47
N VAL A 278 17.24 -2.40 -12.37
CA VAL A 278 16.44 -2.77 -11.20
C VAL A 278 14.95 -2.87 -11.55
N ALA A 279 14.43 -1.91 -12.33
CA ALA A 279 13.03 -1.91 -12.75
C ALA A 279 12.65 -3.17 -13.51
N LEU A 280 13.42 -3.53 -14.55
CA LEU A 280 13.12 -4.65 -15.42
C LEU A 280 13.29 -6.01 -14.71
N VAL A 281 14.36 -6.18 -13.91
CA VAL A 281 14.55 -7.40 -13.11
C VAL A 281 13.43 -7.55 -12.08
N THR A 282 13.07 -6.47 -11.37
CA THR A 282 11.98 -6.49 -10.39
C THR A 282 10.65 -6.81 -11.06
N LEU A 283 10.37 -6.25 -12.25
CA LEU A 283 9.18 -6.58 -13.03
C LEU A 283 9.16 -8.07 -13.43
N ALA A 284 10.27 -8.64 -13.87
CA ALA A 284 10.35 -10.07 -14.16
C ALA A 284 10.08 -10.94 -12.91
N LEU A 285 10.56 -10.52 -11.73
CA LEU A 285 10.31 -11.18 -10.45
C LEU A 285 8.84 -11.11 -9.99
N VAL A 286 8.02 -10.20 -10.54
CA VAL A 286 6.56 -10.19 -10.32
C VAL A 286 5.89 -11.40 -11.00
N TYR A 287 6.32 -11.74 -12.22
CA TYR A 287 5.67 -12.75 -13.05
C TYR A 287 6.27 -14.16 -12.89
N LEU A 288 7.55 -14.25 -12.55
CA LEU A 288 8.25 -15.51 -12.31
C LEU A 288 7.55 -16.47 -11.32
N PRO A 289 7.08 -16.06 -10.11
CA PRO A 289 6.45 -17.00 -9.19
C PRO A 289 5.16 -17.60 -9.75
N GLY A 290 4.46 -16.87 -10.62
CA GLY A 290 3.28 -17.39 -11.32
C GLY A 290 3.62 -18.50 -12.31
N LEU A 291 4.77 -18.41 -12.97
CA LEU A 291 5.29 -19.47 -13.84
C LEU A 291 5.71 -20.70 -13.03
N VAL A 292 6.49 -20.49 -11.96
CA VAL A 292 6.92 -21.57 -11.06
C VAL A 292 5.71 -22.31 -10.48
N ALA A 293 4.68 -21.57 -10.03
CA ALA A 293 3.44 -22.17 -9.55
C ALA A 293 2.72 -23.00 -10.62
N ALA A 294 2.68 -22.54 -11.87
CA ALA A 294 2.09 -23.29 -12.98
C ALA A 294 2.87 -24.57 -13.32
N PHE A 295 4.21 -24.51 -13.33
CA PHE A 295 5.06 -25.69 -13.51
C PHE A 295 4.87 -26.70 -12.38
N LEU A 296 4.81 -26.24 -11.12
CA LEU A 296 4.51 -27.10 -9.97
C LEU A 296 3.15 -27.77 -10.10
N GLN A 297 2.10 -27.02 -10.46
CA GLN A 297 0.76 -27.57 -10.72
C GLN A 297 0.77 -28.64 -11.81
N LEU A 298 1.50 -28.42 -12.91
CA LEU A 298 1.65 -29.41 -13.99
C LEU A 298 2.40 -30.67 -13.52
N SER A 299 3.45 -30.49 -12.71
CA SER A 299 4.26 -31.59 -12.17
C SER A 299 3.46 -32.45 -11.19
N TRP A 300 2.69 -31.83 -10.30
CA TRP A 300 1.83 -32.53 -9.34
C TRP A 300 0.58 -33.10 -9.99
N GLY A 301 0.12 -32.47 -11.08
CA GLY A 301 -1.13 -32.86 -11.75
C GLY A 301 -2.38 -32.57 -10.92
N THR A 302 -2.31 -31.64 -9.97
CA THR A 302 -3.43 -31.22 -9.09
C THR A 302 -3.22 -29.78 -8.62
N LYS A 303 -4.31 -29.06 -8.32
CA LYS A 303 -4.27 -27.72 -7.73
C LYS A 303 -4.43 -27.70 -6.21
N TYR A 304 -4.82 -28.83 -5.61
CA TYR A 304 -5.21 -28.92 -4.20
C TYR A 304 -4.03 -29.07 -3.24
N ARG A 305 -2.82 -29.31 -3.77
CA ARG A 305 -1.60 -29.32 -2.97
C ARG A 305 -1.16 -27.89 -2.65
N ARG A 306 -0.95 -27.61 -1.36
CA ARG A 306 -0.43 -26.32 -0.88
C ARG A 306 0.95 -26.04 -1.47
N PHE A 307 1.18 -24.80 -1.91
CA PHE A 307 2.52 -24.37 -2.34
C PHE A 307 3.51 -24.34 -1.17
N PRO A 308 4.81 -24.53 -1.44
CA PRO A 308 5.85 -24.28 -0.44
C PRO A 308 5.73 -22.87 0.14
N ASN A 309 5.98 -22.72 1.45
CA ASN A 309 5.80 -21.46 2.16
C ASN A 309 6.57 -20.27 1.53
N TRP A 310 7.74 -20.53 0.95
CA TRP A 310 8.53 -19.48 0.28
C TRP A 310 7.84 -18.94 -0.98
N LEU A 311 7.18 -19.80 -1.75
CA LEU A 311 6.49 -19.42 -2.99
C LEU A 311 5.18 -18.70 -2.67
N ASP A 312 4.45 -19.17 -1.66
CA ASP A 312 3.22 -18.53 -1.19
C ASP A 312 3.48 -17.09 -0.70
N ARG A 313 4.51 -16.90 0.14
CA ARG A 313 4.94 -15.57 0.57
C ARG A 313 5.34 -14.66 -0.61
N TRP A 314 6.06 -15.20 -1.58
CA TRP A 314 6.45 -14.44 -2.77
C TRP A 314 5.24 -14.04 -3.64
N LEU A 315 4.27 -14.93 -3.83
CA LEU A 315 3.04 -14.65 -4.56
C LEU A 315 2.21 -13.51 -3.94
N GLN A 316 2.23 -13.39 -2.61
CA GLN A 316 1.57 -12.31 -1.86
C GLN A 316 2.26 -10.95 -2.00
N GLN A 317 3.55 -10.94 -2.35
CA GLN A 317 4.38 -9.73 -2.46
C GLN A 317 4.44 -9.14 -3.89
N ARG A 318 3.76 -9.78 -4.85
CA ARG A 318 3.78 -9.36 -6.26
C ARG A 318 3.33 -7.91 -6.47
N LYS A 319 2.32 -7.47 -5.73
CA LYS A 319 1.83 -6.09 -5.80
C LYS A 319 2.92 -5.09 -5.44
N GLN A 320 3.61 -5.31 -4.33
CA GLN A 320 4.65 -4.43 -3.81
C GLN A 320 5.87 -4.43 -4.73
N LEU A 321 6.30 -5.60 -5.22
CA LEU A 321 7.38 -5.70 -6.23
C LEU A 321 7.02 -4.93 -7.52
N GLY A 322 5.79 -5.05 -8.01
CA GLY A 322 5.33 -4.31 -9.19
C GLY A 322 5.35 -2.79 -9.00
N LEU A 323 4.96 -2.31 -7.81
CA LEU A 323 5.02 -0.88 -7.47
C LEU A 323 6.47 -0.37 -7.35
N CYS A 324 7.39 -1.17 -6.78
CA CYS A 324 8.81 -0.84 -6.76
C CYS A 324 9.40 -0.79 -8.18
N ALA A 325 9.06 -1.75 -9.04
CA ALA A 325 9.46 -1.76 -10.44
C ALA A 325 8.97 -0.51 -11.19
N PHE A 326 7.70 -0.12 -10.98
CA PHE A 326 7.13 1.09 -11.56
C PHE A 326 7.84 2.36 -11.09
N LEU A 327 8.13 2.49 -9.78
CA LEU A 327 8.86 3.63 -9.25
C LEU A 327 10.24 3.77 -9.91
N CYS A 328 10.98 2.66 -10.03
CA CYS A 328 12.26 2.66 -10.73
C CYS A 328 12.08 3.05 -12.21
N ALA A 329 11.10 2.48 -12.92
CA ALA A 329 10.85 2.83 -14.32
C ALA A 329 10.50 4.33 -14.50
N ALA A 330 9.68 4.90 -13.62
CA ALA A 330 9.32 6.31 -13.64
C ALA A 330 10.55 7.21 -13.38
N LEU A 331 11.38 6.87 -12.39
CA LEU A 331 12.64 7.59 -12.14
C LEU A 331 13.57 7.51 -13.36
N HIS A 332 13.72 6.34 -13.96
CA HIS A 332 14.50 6.16 -15.19
C HIS A 332 14.01 7.07 -16.32
N ALA A 333 12.68 7.18 -16.51
CA ALA A 333 12.11 8.08 -17.51
C ALA A 333 12.50 9.55 -17.22
N VAL A 334 12.38 10.00 -15.97
CA VAL A 334 12.78 11.36 -15.56
C VAL A 334 14.27 11.60 -15.79
N TYR A 335 15.14 10.70 -15.33
CA TYR A 335 16.59 10.81 -15.54
C TYR A 335 16.96 10.86 -17.02
N SER A 336 16.28 10.07 -17.86
CA SER A 336 16.50 10.00 -19.30
C SER A 336 16.07 11.28 -20.01
N LEU A 337 14.91 11.84 -19.64
CA LEU A 337 14.43 13.12 -20.17
C LEU A 337 15.34 14.30 -19.78
N CYS A 338 16.00 14.22 -18.63
CA CYS A 338 16.95 15.24 -18.18
C CYS A 338 18.35 15.13 -18.82
N LEU A 339 18.66 14.08 -19.60
CA LEU A 339 20.00 13.88 -20.16
C LEU A 339 20.51 15.08 -21.01
N PRO A 340 19.71 15.71 -21.89
CA PRO A 340 20.15 16.85 -22.69
C PRO A 340 20.40 18.12 -21.87
N MET A 341 19.77 18.27 -20.70
CA MET A 341 19.91 19.45 -19.83
C MET A 341 21.27 19.51 -19.11
N ARG A 342 22.03 18.40 -19.10
CA ARG A 342 23.28 18.29 -18.35
C ARG A 342 24.40 19.07 -19.04
N ARG A 343 25.23 19.75 -18.24
CA ARG A 343 26.43 20.44 -18.77
C ARG A 343 27.37 19.51 -19.53
N SER A 344 27.53 18.26 -19.06
CA SER A 344 28.36 17.25 -19.74
C SER A 344 27.84 16.94 -21.16
N ALA A 345 26.52 16.78 -21.32
CA ALA A 345 25.90 16.55 -22.63
C ALA A 345 26.11 17.74 -23.56
N ARG A 346 25.93 18.97 -23.04
CA ARG A 346 26.19 20.21 -23.79
C ARG A 346 27.64 20.31 -24.25
N TYR A 347 28.61 20.03 -23.39
CA TYR A 347 30.02 20.07 -23.78
C TYR A 347 30.38 18.98 -24.80
N ASN A 348 29.82 17.78 -24.68
CA ASN A 348 30.02 16.72 -25.65
C ASN A 348 29.48 17.09 -27.04
N LEU A 349 28.29 17.68 -27.10
CA LEU A 349 27.68 18.17 -28.35
C LEU A 349 28.53 19.27 -29.00
N LEU A 350 28.98 20.26 -28.21
CA LEU A 350 29.84 21.34 -28.71
C LEU A 350 31.18 20.80 -29.25
N ASN A 351 31.80 19.87 -28.53
CA ASN A 351 33.05 19.25 -28.96
C ASN A 351 32.87 18.40 -30.22
N ALA A 352 31.74 17.70 -30.36
CA ALA A 352 31.42 16.92 -31.56
C ALA A 352 31.23 17.85 -32.78
N ALA A 353 30.43 18.91 -32.63
CA ALA A 353 30.20 19.90 -33.68
C ALA A 353 31.51 20.59 -34.13
N PHE A 354 32.36 20.99 -33.18
CA PHE A 354 33.66 21.58 -33.50
C PHE A 354 34.57 20.61 -34.28
N LYS A 355 34.61 19.33 -33.89
CA LYS A 355 35.38 18.30 -34.61
C LYS A 355 34.85 18.07 -36.02
N GLN A 356 33.53 18.01 -36.19
CA GLN A 356 32.88 17.84 -37.48
C GLN A 356 33.28 18.96 -38.46
N VAL A 357 33.16 20.22 -38.01
CA VAL A 357 33.56 21.40 -38.81
C VAL A 357 35.05 21.34 -39.17
N LYS A 358 35.91 20.94 -38.23
CA LYS A 358 37.35 20.83 -38.47
C LYS A 358 37.72 19.79 -39.53
N VAL A 359 36.94 18.71 -39.64
CA VAL A 359 37.15 17.64 -40.63
C VAL A 359 36.48 17.97 -41.97
N GLY A 360 35.68 19.06 -42.05
CA GLY A 360 34.99 19.46 -43.27
C GLY A 360 33.81 18.55 -43.65
N GLN A 361 33.24 17.85 -42.66
CA GLN A 361 32.11 16.95 -42.88
C GLN A 361 30.78 17.70 -42.81
N GLU A 362 30.07 17.79 -43.94
CA GLU A 362 28.80 18.53 -44.05
C GLU A 362 27.63 17.80 -43.39
N ASP A 363 27.51 16.48 -43.60
CA ASP A 363 26.45 15.65 -43.05
C ASP A 363 27.01 14.56 -42.11
N SER A 364 26.40 14.45 -40.93
CA SER A 364 26.72 13.45 -39.90
C SER A 364 25.57 12.48 -39.63
N TRP A 365 24.54 12.50 -40.49
CA TRP A 365 23.39 11.60 -40.40
C TRP A 365 23.80 10.13 -40.56
N VAL A 366 23.39 9.31 -39.59
CA VAL A 366 23.56 7.86 -39.64
C VAL A 366 22.20 7.21 -39.47
N GLU A 367 21.61 6.80 -40.59
CA GLU A 367 20.23 6.26 -40.69
C GLU A 367 19.96 5.16 -39.66
N GLU A 368 20.88 4.19 -39.52
CA GLU A 368 20.74 3.07 -38.58
C GLU A 368 20.67 3.52 -37.11
N GLU A 369 21.49 4.49 -36.71
CA GLU A 369 21.48 4.99 -35.33
C GLU A 369 20.21 5.76 -35.01
N VAL A 370 19.67 6.48 -35.99
CA VAL A 370 18.40 7.19 -35.89
C VAL A 370 17.26 6.19 -35.71
N TRP A 371 17.14 5.19 -36.59
CA TRP A 371 16.12 4.15 -36.45
C TRP A 371 16.18 3.44 -35.12
N ARG A 372 17.39 3.06 -34.68
CA ARG A 372 17.60 2.43 -33.36
C ARG A 372 17.02 3.30 -32.26
N MET A 373 17.39 4.58 -32.22
CA MET A 373 16.94 5.56 -31.20
C MET A 373 15.41 5.71 -31.19
N GLU A 374 14.81 5.99 -32.35
CA GLU A 374 13.36 6.21 -32.47
C GLU A 374 12.55 4.99 -32.05
N VAL A 375 13.00 3.79 -32.43
CA VAL A 375 12.33 2.53 -32.10
C VAL A 375 12.38 2.25 -30.61
N TYR A 376 13.57 2.23 -29.99
CA TYR A 376 13.65 1.88 -28.57
C TYR A 376 12.97 2.94 -27.71
N LEU A 377 13.05 4.22 -28.08
CA LEU A 377 12.39 5.30 -27.34
C LEU A 377 10.87 5.12 -27.36
N SER A 378 10.28 4.90 -28.54
CA SER A 378 8.84 4.68 -28.70
C SER A 378 8.35 3.46 -27.90
N ILE A 379 9.06 2.33 -27.99
CA ILE A 379 8.72 1.12 -27.23
C ILE A 379 8.83 1.37 -25.71
N GLY A 380 9.83 2.13 -25.27
CA GLY A 380 10.01 2.52 -23.86
C GLY A 380 8.85 3.34 -23.32
N ILE A 381 8.34 4.30 -24.11
CA ILE A 381 7.16 5.11 -23.76
C ILE A 381 5.92 4.23 -23.63
N LEU A 382 5.69 3.31 -24.57
CA LEU A 382 4.57 2.36 -24.50
C LEU A 382 4.66 1.44 -23.28
N ALA A 383 5.87 0.93 -22.97
CA ALA A 383 6.11 0.12 -21.79
C ALA A 383 5.76 0.87 -20.49
N LEU A 384 6.20 2.13 -20.38
CA LEU A 384 5.89 2.98 -19.22
C LEU A 384 4.38 3.28 -19.12
N GLY A 385 3.71 3.50 -20.26
CA GLY A 385 2.26 3.67 -20.32
C GLY A 385 1.51 2.45 -19.77
N LEU A 386 1.89 1.24 -20.19
CA LEU A 386 1.33 -0.01 -19.66
C LEU A 386 1.62 -0.18 -18.16
N LEU A 387 2.84 0.08 -17.71
CA LEU A 387 3.19 0.03 -16.29
C LEU A 387 2.37 1.02 -15.44
N SER A 388 2.08 2.20 -15.99
CA SER A 388 1.25 3.21 -15.33
C SER A 388 -0.19 2.70 -15.13
N LEU A 389 -0.77 2.00 -16.11
CA LEU A 389 -2.10 1.38 -15.97
C LEU A 389 -2.12 0.29 -14.88
N LEU A 390 -1.06 -0.50 -14.78
CA LEU A 390 -0.90 -1.51 -13.71
C LEU A 390 -0.77 -0.85 -12.32
N ALA A 391 -0.06 0.28 -12.23
CA ALA A 391 0.09 1.04 -11.00
C ALA A 391 -1.23 1.68 -10.56
N VAL A 392 -1.98 2.30 -11.48
CA VAL A 392 -3.29 2.91 -11.19
C VAL A 392 -4.30 1.87 -10.72
N SER A 393 -4.38 0.70 -11.38
CA SER A 393 -5.25 -0.39 -10.96
C SER A 393 -4.83 -1.07 -9.65
N SER A 394 -3.66 -0.74 -9.11
CA SER A 394 -3.20 -1.20 -7.79
C SER A 394 -3.72 -0.31 -6.63
N LEU A 395 -4.30 0.85 -6.94
CA LEU A 395 -4.99 1.70 -5.96
C LEU A 395 -6.23 0.98 -5.44
N PRO A 396 -6.48 0.91 -4.11
CA PRO A 396 -7.64 0.19 -3.58
C PRO A 396 -8.99 0.68 -4.12
N THR A 397 -9.12 1.98 -4.37
CA THR A 397 -10.34 2.58 -4.94
C THR A 397 -10.67 2.06 -6.33
N VAL A 398 -9.65 1.91 -7.18
CA VAL A 398 -9.79 1.39 -8.55
C VAL A 398 -9.86 -0.14 -8.54
N GLY A 399 -8.98 -0.80 -7.78
CA GLY A 399 -8.93 -2.26 -7.71
C GLY A 399 -10.23 -2.87 -7.19
N ASN A 400 -10.89 -2.23 -6.21
CA ASN A 400 -12.15 -2.70 -5.65
C ASN A 400 -13.36 -2.42 -6.56
N SER A 401 -13.25 -1.53 -7.56
CA SER A 401 -14.32 -1.28 -8.52
C SER A 401 -14.31 -2.24 -9.72
N LEU A 402 -13.20 -2.97 -9.92
CA LEU A 402 -13.05 -3.92 -11.02
C LEU A 402 -13.52 -5.31 -10.60
N ASN A 403 -14.19 -6.01 -11.51
CA ASN A 403 -14.45 -7.44 -11.29
C ASN A 403 -13.17 -8.27 -11.49
N TRP A 404 -13.19 -9.53 -11.05
CA TRP A 404 -12.01 -10.39 -11.09
C TRP A 404 -11.48 -10.64 -12.52
N ARG A 405 -12.35 -10.63 -13.54
CA ARG A 405 -11.94 -10.81 -14.95
C ARG A 405 -11.19 -9.59 -15.47
N GLU A 406 -11.71 -8.39 -15.21
CA GLU A 406 -11.06 -7.11 -15.56
C GLU A 406 -9.73 -6.96 -14.84
N PHE A 407 -9.71 -7.18 -13.52
CA PHE A 407 -8.50 -7.10 -12.71
C PHE A 407 -7.44 -8.09 -13.23
N SER A 408 -7.83 -9.33 -13.52
CA SER A 408 -6.92 -10.34 -14.07
C SER A 408 -6.44 -9.99 -15.48
N PHE A 409 -7.30 -9.39 -16.33
CA PHE A 409 -6.89 -8.93 -17.65
C PHE A 409 -5.79 -7.87 -17.55
N VAL A 410 -5.99 -6.85 -16.71
CA VAL A 410 -5.02 -5.78 -16.48
C VAL A 410 -3.75 -6.34 -15.87
N GLN A 411 -3.82 -6.96 -14.68
CA GLN A 411 -2.64 -7.36 -13.92
C GLN A 411 -1.87 -8.55 -14.50
N SER A 412 -2.51 -9.36 -15.34
CA SER A 412 -1.87 -10.51 -16.00
C SER A 412 -1.56 -10.24 -17.47
N ARG A 413 -2.56 -9.99 -18.32
CA ARG A 413 -2.33 -9.86 -19.78
C ARG A 413 -1.57 -8.59 -20.11
N LEU A 414 -2.06 -7.42 -19.68
CA LEU A 414 -1.33 -6.17 -19.88
C LEU A 414 0.00 -6.18 -19.11
N GLY A 415 0.05 -6.89 -17.98
CA GLY A 415 1.27 -7.18 -17.25
C GLY A 415 2.40 -7.83 -18.07
N TYR A 416 2.12 -8.96 -18.70
CA TYR A 416 3.08 -9.62 -19.59
C TYR A 416 3.40 -8.78 -20.84
N MET A 417 2.45 -7.99 -21.34
CA MET A 417 2.71 -7.05 -22.44
C MET A 417 3.67 -5.94 -22.01
N ALA A 418 3.53 -5.42 -20.79
CA ALA A 418 4.46 -4.44 -20.23
C ALA A 418 5.87 -5.02 -20.09
N LEU A 419 6.00 -6.26 -19.59
CA LEU A 419 7.28 -6.96 -19.51
C LEU A 419 7.89 -7.20 -20.90
N LEU A 420 7.09 -7.60 -21.88
CA LEU A 420 7.54 -7.78 -23.27
C LEU A 420 8.04 -6.46 -23.87
N MET A 421 7.26 -5.39 -23.78
CA MET A 421 7.65 -4.08 -24.30
C MET A 421 8.89 -3.53 -23.60
N ALA A 422 9.00 -3.64 -22.27
CA ALA A 422 10.19 -3.22 -21.55
C ALA A 422 11.44 -4.04 -21.93
N THR A 423 11.27 -5.34 -22.20
CA THR A 423 12.36 -6.21 -22.70
C THR A 423 12.75 -5.83 -24.13
N LEU A 424 11.79 -5.56 -25.01
CA LEU A 424 12.04 -5.12 -26.39
C LEU A 424 12.72 -3.75 -26.44
N HIS A 425 12.30 -2.81 -25.60
CA HIS A 425 12.97 -1.51 -25.41
C HIS A 425 14.47 -1.71 -25.11
N MET A 426 14.80 -2.65 -24.23
CA MET A 426 16.18 -2.93 -23.85
C MET A 426 16.98 -3.69 -24.91
N LEU A 427 16.35 -4.64 -25.61
CA LEU A 427 16.95 -5.35 -26.74
C LEU A 427 17.28 -4.39 -27.90
N THR A 428 16.34 -3.53 -28.25
CA THR A 428 16.50 -2.54 -29.34
C THR A 428 17.48 -1.43 -28.95
N TYR A 429 17.58 -1.07 -27.66
CA TYR A 429 18.68 -0.23 -27.15
C TYR A 429 20.06 -0.90 -27.28
N GLY A 430 20.14 -2.22 -27.01
CA GLY A 430 21.36 -3.00 -27.11
C GLY A 430 21.82 -3.19 -28.56
N TRP A 431 20.89 -3.41 -29.49
CA TRP A 431 21.11 -3.60 -30.93
C TRP A 431 22.29 -4.57 -31.20
N ASP A 432 23.38 -4.06 -31.78
CA ASP A 432 24.63 -4.74 -32.11
C ASP A 432 25.68 -4.70 -30.99
N ARG A 433 25.54 -3.80 -30.01
CA ARG A 433 26.52 -3.57 -28.92
C ARG A 433 26.76 -4.78 -28.02
N GLY A 434 25.88 -5.79 -28.07
CA GLY A 434 26.06 -7.04 -27.33
C GLY A 434 27.11 -7.98 -27.94
N LEU A 435 27.35 -7.83 -29.24
CA LEU A 435 28.28 -8.64 -30.03
C LEU A 435 29.67 -7.99 -30.13
N ASP A 436 29.76 -6.70 -29.85
CA ASP A 436 31.02 -5.96 -29.87
C ASP A 436 31.87 -6.22 -28.62
N LEU A 437 33.06 -6.76 -28.84
CA LEU A 437 34.04 -7.09 -27.80
C LEU A 437 34.57 -5.86 -27.06
N GLU A 438 34.57 -4.67 -27.68
CA GLU A 438 35.03 -3.43 -27.02
C GLU A 438 34.17 -3.04 -25.82
N HIS A 439 32.93 -3.53 -25.78
CA HIS A 439 32.00 -3.24 -24.69
C HIS A 439 32.20 -4.13 -23.44
N TYR A 440 33.08 -5.15 -23.51
CA TYR A 440 33.41 -6.09 -22.42
C TYR A 440 34.61 -5.62 -21.58
N ARG A 441 34.37 -4.64 -20.72
CA ARG A 441 35.41 -4.06 -19.83
C ARG A 441 35.69 -4.98 -18.64
N PHE A 442 36.97 -5.29 -18.38
CA PHE A 442 37.35 -6.30 -17.38
C PHE A 442 36.64 -7.66 -17.55
N TYR A 443 36.38 -8.08 -18.79
CA TYR A 443 35.57 -9.27 -19.11
C TYR A 443 34.12 -9.23 -18.59
N LEU A 444 33.68 -8.10 -18.03
CA LEU A 444 32.31 -7.90 -17.58
C LEU A 444 31.45 -7.51 -18.78
N PRO A 445 30.36 -8.24 -19.08
CA PRO A 445 29.48 -7.89 -20.17
C PRO A 445 28.81 -6.53 -19.94
N PRO A 446 28.32 -5.87 -21.00
CA PRO A 446 27.38 -4.77 -20.86
C PRO A 446 26.24 -5.13 -19.91
N THR A 447 25.92 -4.21 -19.01
CA THR A 447 24.89 -4.40 -17.98
C THR A 447 23.56 -4.86 -18.57
N PHE A 448 23.25 -4.41 -19.79
CA PHE A 448 21.99 -4.77 -20.39
C PHE A 448 21.86 -6.27 -20.72
N LEU A 449 22.95 -6.95 -21.09
CA LEU A 449 22.94 -8.39 -21.34
C LEU A 449 22.64 -9.16 -20.07
N LEU A 450 23.25 -8.76 -18.95
CA LEU A 450 23.02 -9.37 -17.63
C LEU A 450 21.56 -9.24 -17.20
N VAL A 451 20.96 -8.07 -17.43
CA VAL A 451 19.58 -7.78 -17.06
C VAL A 451 18.58 -8.57 -17.91
N LEU A 452 18.85 -8.75 -19.21
CA LEU A 452 17.94 -9.42 -20.14
C LEU A 452 17.72 -10.92 -19.84
N VAL A 453 18.63 -11.58 -19.13
CA VAL A 453 18.56 -13.02 -18.82
C VAL A 453 17.23 -13.40 -18.17
N LEU A 454 16.85 -12.70 -17.09
CA LEU A 454 15.67 -13.06 -16.31
C LEU A 454 14.34 -12.75 -17.03
N PRO A 455 14.12 -11.54 -17.59
CA PRO A 455 12.92 -11.24 -18.39
C PRO A 455 12.74 -12.21 -19.56
N LEU A 456 13.80 -12.53 -20.31
CA LEU A 456 13.72 -13.48 -21.42
C LEU A 456 13.32 -14.88 -20.94
N ALA A 457 13.92 -15.37 -19.85
CA ALA A 457 13.54 -16.66 -19.27
C ALA A 457 12.05 -16.68 -18.85
N VAL A 458 11.55 -15.59 -18.27
CA VAL A 458 10.13 -15.45 -17.89
C VAL A 458 9.23 -15.44 -19.14
N LEU A 459 9.58 -14.68 -20.17
CA LEU A 459 8.80 -14.62 -21.41
C LEU A 459 8.79 -15.97 -22.16
N LEU A 460 9.93 -16.66 -22.23
CA LEU A 460 10.03 -17.99 -22.81
C LEU A 460 9.22 -19.03 -22.01
N GLY A 461 9.31 -18.98 -20.68
CA GLY A 461 8.49 -19.84 -19.81
C GLY A 461 7.00 -19.58 -19.99
N ARG A 462 6.60 -18.32 -20.17
CA ARG A 462 5.22 -17.94 -20.47
C ARG A 462 4.77 -18.47 -21.83
N LEU A 463 5.62 -18.39 -22.84
CA LEU A 463 5.35 -18.93 -24.17
C LEU A 463 5.16 -20.46 -24.11
N ALA A 464 6.04 -21.17 -23.41
CA ALA A 464 5.95 -22.62 -23.22
C ALA A 464 4.63 -23.03 -22.54
N LEU A 465 4.19 -22.30 -21.52
CA LEU A 465 2.89 -22.54 -20.86
C LEU A 465 1.67 -22.17 -21.71
N SER A 466 1.87 -21.37 -22.78
CA SER A 466 0.81 -20.96 -23.69
C SER A 466 0.63 -21.92 -24.87
N LEU A 467 1.56 -22.87 -25.06
CA LEU A 467 1.42 -23.92 -26.07
C LEU A 467 0.14 -24.75 -25.81
N PRO A 468 -0.68 -25.07 -26.84
CA PRO A 468 -2.00 -25.67 -26.65
C PRO A 468 -2.00 -26.93 -25.77
N CYS A 469 -1.03 -27.83 -25.96
CA CYS A 469 -0.91 -29.06 -25.18
C CYS A 469 -0.71 -28.82 -23.67
N VAL A 470 0.09 -27.80 -23.32
CA VAL A 470 0.37 -27.43 -21.92
C VAL A 470 -0.79 -26.61 -21.35
N ALA A 471 -1.28 -25.63 -22.10
CA ALA A 471 -2.36 -24.74 -21.69
C ALA A 471 -3.67 -25.50 -21.40
N LEU A 472 -4.04 -26.44 -22.27
CA LEU A 472 -5.23 -27.29 -22.08
C LEU A 472 -5.10 -28.17 -20.83
N ARG A 473 -3.92 -28.74 -20.59
CA ARG A 473 -3.65 -29.55 -19.39
C ARG A 473 -3.70 -28.70 -18.11
N LEU A 474 -3.09 -27.52 -18.13
CA LEU A 474 -3.12 -26.59 -17.01
C LEU A 474 -4.54 -26.09 -16.73
N SER A 475 -5.33 -25.82 -17.78
CA SER A 475 -6.74 -25.45 -17.68
C SER A 475 -7.56 -26.54 -16.99
N ARG A 476 -7.39 -27.81 -17.40
CA ARG A 476 -8.03 -28.96 -16.75
C ARG A 476 -7.67 -29.08 -15.26
N ILE A 477 -6.39 -28.94 -14.91
CA ILE A 477 -5.96 -28.97 -13.51
C ILE A 477 -6.63 -27.84 -12.71
N ARG A 478 -6.70 -26.64 -13.29
CA ARG A 478 -7.34 -25.47 -12.66
C ARG A 478 -8.86 -25.62 -12.54
N SER A 479 -9.50 -26.37 -13.44
CA SER A 479 -10.91 -26.75 -13.34
C SER A 479 -11.17 -27.91 -12.38
N GLY A 480 -10.14 -28.49 -11.74
CA GLY A 480 -10.28 -29.51 -10.70
C GLY A 480 -9.85 -30.93 -11.12
N TRP A 481 -9.20 -31.09 -12.26
CA TRP A 481 -8.67 -32.39 -12.69
C TRP A 481 -7.45 -32.83 -11.87
N GLU A 482 -7.40 -34.11 -11.51
CA GLU A 482 -6.31 -34.74 -10.75
C GLU A 482 -5.76 -35.97 -11.49
N LYS A 483 -4.44 -36.04 -11.70
CA LYS A 483 -3.80 -37.09 -12.52
C LYS A 483 -4.05 -38.53 -12.03
N ASN A 484 -4.33 -38.71 -10.73
CA ASN A 484 -4.39 -40.03 -10.08
C ASN A 484 -5.73 -40.36 -9.39
N ARG A 485 -6.79 -39.56 -9.57
CA ARG A 485 -8.14 -39.89 -9.06
C ARG A 485 -9.14 -39.83 -10.20
N ALA A 486 -9.52 -40.99 -10.72
CA ALA A 486 -10.79 -41.11 -11.43
C ALA A 486 -11.89 -40.88 -10.38
N ILE A 487 -12.44 -39.67 -10.33
CA ILE A 487 -13.65 -39.41 -9.56
C ILE A 487 -14.77 -40.14 -10.31
N ARG A 488 -15.03 -41.39 -9.91
CA ARG A 488 -16.23 -42.13 -10.33
C ARG A 488 -17.38 -41.46 -9.59
N PHE A 489 -18.11 -40.58 -10.27
CA PHE A 489 -19.40 -40.11 -9.76
C PHE A 489 -20.36 -41.30 -9.83
N THR A 490 -20.44 -42.08 -8.75
CA THR A 490 -21.55 -43.00 -8.54
C THR A 490 -22.75 -42.15 -8.15
N LEU A 491 -23.70 -41.99 -9.08
CA LEU A 491 -25.04 -41.51 -8.73
C LEU A 491 -25.68 -42.56 -7.80
N PRO A 492 -26.44 -42.17 -6.77
CA PRO A 492 -27.16 -43.13 -5.94
C PRO A 492 -28.27 -43.80 -6.75
N GLU A 493 -28.05 -45.09 -7.02
CA GLU A 493 -29.00 -46.21 -7.18
C GLU A 493 -30.25 -46.07 -8.07
N ASP A 494 -30.23 -46.83 -9.17
CA ASP A 494 -31.40 -47.62 -9.60
C ASP A 494 -31.54 -48.82 -8.64
N GLU A 495 -32.12 -48.58 -7.45
CA GLU A 495 -32.76 -49.63 -6.65
C GLU A 495 -34.12 -49.95 -7.29
N CYS A 496 -34.11 -50.72 -8.37
CA CYS A 496 -35.29 -51.43 -8.82
C CYS A 496 -34.87 -52.62 -9.69
N ASN A 497 -34.53 -53.72 -9.02
CA ASN A 497 -34.80 -55.11 -9.43
C ASN A 497 -34.05 -56.05 -8.49
N GLY A 498 -34.73 -56.62 -7.49
CA GLY A 498 -34.35 -57.95 -6.97
C GLY A 498 -35.07 -59.04 -7.77
N PRO A 499 -34.94 -60.34 -7.40
CA PRO A 499 -33.82 -61.01 -6.73
C PRO A 499 -33.37 -62.27 -7.52
N SER A 500 -32.15 -62.77 -7.25
CA SER A 500 -31.58 -64.12 -7.54
C SER A 500 -30.08 -63.93 -7.81
N GLN A 501 -29.12 -64.78 -7.44
CA GLN A 501 -29.04 -66.01 -6.67
C GLN A 501 -27.53 -66.30 -6.58
N GLU A 502 -27.08 -66.87 -5.46
CA GLU A 502 -25.83 -67.64 -5.29
C GLU A 502 -24.46 -66.94 -5.35
N ASP A 503 -24.00 -66.58 -4.15
CA ASP A 503 -22.81 -67.15 -3.47
C ASP A 503 -21.90 -68.14 -4.24
N ILE A 504 -20.57 -67.89 -4.20
CA ILE A 504 -19.45 -68.83 -3.88
C ILE A 504 -18.13 -68.52 -4.64
N SER A 505 -17.05 -68.49 -3.82
CA SER A 505 -15.58 -68.70 -4.07
C SER A 505 -14.72 -67.50 -4.49
N ASN A 506 -13.91 -66.91 -3.59
CA ASN A 506 -12.60 -67.35 -3.04
C ASN A 506 -11.54 -67.52 -4.17
N VAL A 507 -10.46 -66.73 -4.26
CA VAL A 507 -9.39 -66.40 -3.29
C VAL A 507 -8.89 -64.96 -3.44
#